data_AF-A0A1M4NDT5-F1
#
_entry.id   AF-A0A1M4NDT5-F1
#
_cell.length_a   1.000
_cell.length_b   1.000
_cell.length_c   1.000
_cell.angle_alpha   90.00
_cell.angle_beta   90.00
_cell.angle_gamma   90.00
#
_symmetry.space_group_name_H-M   'P 1'
#
loop_
_entity.id
_entity.type
_entity.pdbx_description
1 polymer ?
#
loop_
_entity_poly.entity_id
_entity_poly.type
_entity_poly.pdbx_seq_one_letter_code
_entity_poly.pdbx_strand_id
1 'polypeptide(L)'
;MSYKCEDDIRARIDIFSRVIENTSFSIKEHMVRDYLIKYEVFIDGIFKGILQVFYSPNKKAFRLVSEKLPEDIFLQLKELFDKPLKEDKEEKVRKKDRKDKLYHRINAYYETLEPWRNKNFDFFCFSEELAKYFDDKTKKELIENSDNFDILEEYYLKLISKK
;
A
#
# COMPACT_ATOMS: atom_id res chain seq x y z
N MET A 1 -14.50 7.85 7.31
CA MET A 1 -14.15 9.07 6.54
C MET A 1 -12.74 8.86 6.05
N SER A 2 -12.48 8.96 4.75
CA SER A 2 -11.13 8.78 4.17
C SER A 2 -10.49 10.16 4.01
N TYR A 3 -9.29 10.35 4.56
CA TYR A 3 -8.54 11.59 4.39
C TYR A 3 -7.85 11.60 3.02
N LYS A 4 -7.75 12.77 2.36
CA LYS A 4 -7.37 12.85 0.93
C LYS A 4 -6.00 12.27 0.57
N CYS A 5 -5.02 12.36 1.47
CA CYS A 5 -3.65 11.90 1.21
C CYS A 5 -3.11 10.98 2.31
N GLU A 6 -4.00 10.38 3.10
CA GLU A 6 -3.61 9.48 4.18
C GLU A 6 -2.83 8.28 3.66
N ASP A 7 -3.22 7.68 2.53
CA ASP A 7 -2.53 6.53 1.96
C ASP A 7 -1.08 6.85 1.57
N ASP A 8 -0.83 8.01 0.97
CA ASP A 8 0.51 8.46 0.60
C ASP A 8 1.38 8.72 1.84
N ILE A 9 0.82 9.36 2.86
CA ILE A 9 1.53 9.63 4.11
C ILE A 9 1.80 8.33 4.86
N ARG A 10 0.82 7.43 4.97
CA ARG A 10 0.98 6.12 5.60
C ARG A 10 2.03 5.28 4.88
N ALA A 11 2.02 5.24 3.55
CA ALA A 11 3.04 4.53 2.78
C ALA A 11 4.46 5.06 3.02
N ARG A 12 4.62 6.37 3.18
CA ARG A 12 5.92 6.97 3.54
C ARG A 12 6.30 6.69 4.99
N ILE A 13 5.33 6.69 5.90
CA ILE A 13 5.56 6.40 7.32
C ILE A 13 5.88 4.92 7.54
N ASP A 14 5.29 4.00 6.81
CA ASP A 14 5.64 2.58 6.89
C ASP A 14 7.11 2.35 6.52
N ILE A 15 7.59 3.07 5.50
CA ILE A 15 9.02 3.08 5.14
C ILE A 15 9.85 3.64 6.30
N PHE A 16 9.46 4.80 6.81
CA PHE A 16 10.18 5.45 7.90
C PHE A 16 10.21 4.59 9.17
N SER A 17 9.10 3.94 9.51
CA SER A 17 8.95 3.05 10.67
C SER A 17 9.94 1.88 10.60
N ARG A 18 10.09 1.26 9.43
CA ARG A 18 11.11 0.20 9.22
C ARG A 18 12.54 0.69 9.34
N VAL A 19 12.80 1.94 8.95
CA VAL A 19 14.14 2.53 9.09
C VAL A 19 14.47 2.78 10.57
N ILE A 20 13.49 3.23 11.36
CA ILE A 20 13.67 3.48 12.80
C ILE A 20 13.56 2.21 13.66
N GLU A 21 12.97 1.11 13.19
CA GLU A 21 12.91 -0.19 13.90
C GLU A 21 14.30 -0.70 14.32
N ASN A 22 15.35 -0.34 13.58
CA ASN A 22 16.74 -0.69 13.89
C ASN A 22 17.45 0.36 14.78
N THR A 23 16.70 1.29 15.37
CA THR A 23 17.22 2.38 16.21
C THR A 23 16.52 2.38 17.58
N SER A 24 16.96 3.23 18.51
CA SER A 24 16.29 3.44 19.80
C SER A 24 15.03 4.30 19.70
N PHE A 25 14.69 4.79 18.51
CA PHE A 25 13.50 5.60 18.28
C PHE A 25 12.28 4.73 18.06
N SER A 26 11.15 5.16 18.64
CA SER A 26 9.83 4.66 18.28
C SER A 26 8.86 5.82 18.09
N ILE A 27 7.86 5.62 17.23
CA ILE A 27 6.84 6.62 16.94
C ILE A 27 5.45 6.04 17.16
N LYS A 28 4.53 6.85 17.66
CA LYS A 28 3.12 6.48 17.85
C LYS A 28 2.22 7.52 17.19
N GLU A 29 1.28 7.06 16.38
CA GLU A 29 0.30 7.96 15.75
C GLU A 29 -0.54 8.67 16.83
N HIS A 30 -0.61 9.99 16.74
CA HIS A 30 -1.35 10.85 17.66
C HIS A 30 -2.56 11.51 16.99
N MET A 31 -2.42 11.97 15.75
CA MET A 31 -3.50 12.64 15.02
C MET A 31 -3.30 12.53 13.51
N VAL A 32 -4.39 12.26 12.78
CA VAL A 32 -4.44 12.24 11.31
C VAL A 32 -5.33 13.38 10.80
N ARG A 33 -4.88 14.04 9.74
CA ARG A 33 -5.61 15.06 8.95
C ARG A 33 -5.32 14.86 7.46
N ASP A 34 -6.06 15.54 6.59
CA ASP A 34 -5.99 15.40 5.12
C ASP A 34 -4.58 15.43 4.52
N TYR A 35 -3.67 16.22 5.10
CA TYR A 35 -2.31 16.44 4.59
C TYR A 35 -1.24 16.37 5.68
N LEU A 36 -1.60 15.87 6.86
CA LEU A 36 -0.75 15.92 8.04
C LEU A 36 -1.02 14.71 8.93
N ILE A 37 0.04 14.02 9.35
CA ILE A 37 -0.03 13.10 10.48
C ILE A 37 0.96 13.54 11.55
N LYS A 38 0.50 13.57 12.80
CA LYS A 38 1.32 13.80 14.00
C LYS A 38 1.68 12.48 14.64
N TYR A 39 2.94 12.36 15.02
CA TYR A 39 3.51 11.23 15.73
C TYR A 39 4.14 11.69 17.04
N GLU A 40 3.87 10.98 18.12
CA GLU A 40 4.64 11.07 19.36
C GLU A 40 5.94 10.29 19.17
N VAL A 41 7.08 10.90 19.49
CA VAL A 41 8.40 10.29 19.41
C VAL A 41 8.84 9.84 20.79
N PHE A 42 9.33 8.61 20.90
CA PHE A 42 9.90 8.06 22.12
C PHE A 42 11.32 7.55 21.87
N ILE A 43 12.19 7.67 22.87
CA ILE A 43 13.52 7.03 22.91
C ILE A 43 13.55 6.18 24.16
N ASP A 44 13.82 4.89 24.02
CA ASP A 44 13.85 3.92 25.13
C ASP A 44 12.58 3.99 26.00
N GLY A 45 11.42 4.22 25.36
CA GLY A 45 10.11 4.35 26.02
C GLY A 45 9.82 5.72 26.64
N ILE A 46 10.76 6.68 26.59
CA ILE A 46 10.57 8.04 27.14
C ILE A 46 10.10 8.97 26.03
N PHE A 47 8.96 9.64 26.26
CA PHE A 47 8.44 10.66 25.34
C PHE A 47 9.44 11.82 25.17
N LYS A 48 9.72 12.17 23.92
CA LYS A 48 10.67 13.24 23.55
C LYS A 48 10.03 14.42 22.85
N GLY A 49 8.85 14.26 22.27
CA GLY A 49 8.18 15.34 21.54
C GLY A 49 7.30 14.82 20.42
N ILE A 50 6.86 15.72 19.55
CA ILE A 50 5.96 15.43 18.45
C ILE A 50 6.69 15.66 17.12
N LEU A 51 6.61 14.69 16.24
CA LEU A 51 7.01 14.78 14.84
C LEU A 51 5.77 14.95 13.97
N GLN A 52 5.76 15.97 13.13
CA GLN A 52 4.68 16.29 12.21
C GLN A 52 5.14 15.99 10.78
N VAL A 53 4.40 15.14 10.08
CA VAL A 53 4.68 14.77 8.69
C VAL A 53 3.62 15.37 7.79
N PHE A 54 4.02 16.41 7.06
CA PHE A 54 3.17 17.08 6.08
C PHE A 54 3.41 16.48 4.69
N TYR A 55 2.34 16.36 3.92
CA TYR A 55 2.41 16.06 2.50
C TYR A 55 1.82 17.19 1.69
N SER A 56 2.57 17.65 0.68
CA SER A 56 2.09 18.62 -0.30
C SER A 56 1.73 17.89 -1.59
N PRO A 57 0.44 17.70 -1.91
CA PRO A 57 0.02 17.01 -3.13
C PRO A 57 0.52 17.72 -4.39
N ASN A 58 0.48 19.07 -4.37
CA ASN A 58 0.92 19.90 -5.50
C ASN A 58 2.42 19.72 -5.81
N LYS A 59 3.25 19.47 -4.79
CA LYS A 59 4.69 19.28 -4.94
C LYS A 59 5.12 17.81 -4.90
N LYS A 60 4.18 16.89 -4.65
CA LYS A 60 4.42 15.46 -4.36
C LYS A 60 5.58 15.24 -3.38
N ALA A 61 5.65 16.08 -2.35
CA ALA A 61 6.79 16.15 -1.44
C ALA A 61 6.34 16.09 0.02
N PHE A 62 7.16 15.43 0.84
CA PHE A 62 6.98 15.36 2.28
C PHE A 62 7.81 16.43 2.98
N ARG A 63 7.30 16.95 4.09
CA ARG A 63 8.01 17.88 4.97
C ARG A 63 7.85 17.43 6.41
N LEU A 64 8.98 17.32 7.12
CA LEU A 64 9.00 17.09 8.55
C LEU A 64 9.08 18.40 9.33
N VAL A 65 8.34 18.47 10.42
CA VAL A 65 8.37 19.56 11.39
C VAL A 65 8.36 18.97 12.79
N SER A 66 9.18 19.50 13.69
CA SER A 66 9.16 19.15 15.11
C SER A 66 8.24 20.07 15.91
N GLU A 67 7.61 19.52 16.94
CA GLU A 67 6.90 20.25 17.98
C GLU A 67 7.35 19.72 19.33
N LYS A 68 8.00 20.56 20.15
CA LYS A 68 8.56 20.19 21.47
C LYS A 68 9.58 19.02 21.41
N LEU A 69 10.20 18.79 20.26
CA LEU A 69 11.22 17.76 20.07
C LEU A 69 12.61 18.43 20.08
N PRO A 70 13.59 17.90 20.83
CA PRO A 70 14.96 18.40 20.80
C PRO A 70 15.55 18.41 19.37
N GLU A 71 16.34 19.43 19.06
CA GLU A 71 16.83 19.68 17.70
C GLU A 71 17.78 18.57 17.21
N ASP A 72 18.60 18.03 18.10
CA ASP A 72 19.49 16.90 17.85
C ASP A 72 18.71 15.64 17.46
N ILE A 73 17.61 15.35 18.16
CA ILE A 73 16.72 14.24 17.86
C ILE A 73 15.99 14.48 16.53
N PHE A 74 15.52 15.71 16.31
CA PHE A 74 14.85 16.06 15.07
C PHE A 74 15.76 15.91 13.85
N LEU A 75 17.02 16.34 13.93
CA LEU A 75 17.99 16.18 12.86
C LEU A 75 18.26 14.71 12.55
N GLN A 76 18.43 13.86 13.57
CA GLN A 76 18.59 12.41 13.37
C GLN A 76 17.37 11.79 12.68
N LEU A 77 16.16 12.11 13.13
CA LEU A 77 14.93 11.61 12.52
C LEU A 77 14.75 12.13 11.10
N LYS A 78 15.12 13.39 10.85
CA LYS A 78 15.08 13.97 9.51
C LYS A 78 16.05 13.28 8.57
N GLU A 79 17.28 13.00 9.00
CA GLU A 79 18.23 12.21 8.20
C GLU A 79 17.70 10.80 7.91
N LEU A 80 17.12 10.13 8.90
CA LEU A 80 16.51 8.80 8.72
C LEU A 80 15.31 8.85 7.77
N PHE A 81 14.55 9.94 7.79
CA PHE A 81 13.42 10.16 6.91
C PHE A 81 13.84 10.54 5.49
N ASP A 82 14.89 11.33 5.32
CA ASP A 82 15.38 11.78 4.02
C ASP A 82 16.27 10.72 3.34
N LYS A 83 16.74 9.71 4.08
CA LYS A 83 17.45 8.56 3.51
C LYS A 83 16.58 7.91 2.42
N PRO A 84 17.01 7.92 1.16
CA PRO A 84 16.43 7.01 0.19
C PRO A 84 16.72 5.60 0.70
N LEU A 85 15.69 4.77 0.87
CA LEU A 85 15.91 3.33 0.88
C LEU A 85 16.74 3.05 -0.37
N LYS A 86 17.99 2.60 -0.22
CA LYS A 86 18.84 2.23 -1.36
C LYS A 86 17.98 1.35 -2.27
N GLU A 87 17.62 1.87 -3.43
CA GLU A 87 16.58 1.33 -4.32
C GLU A 87 16.97 -0.01 -4.98
N ASP A 88 18.07 -0.66 -4.59
CA ASP A 88 18.66 -1.73 -5.40
C ASP A 88 18.08 -3.14 -5.21
N LYS A 89 17.17 -3.39 -4.24
CA LYS A 89 16.59 -4.74 -4.06
C LYS A 89 15.10 -4.79 -3.74
N GLU A 90 14.51 -3.76 -3.14
CA GLU A 90 13.11 -3.84 -2.68
C GLU A 90 12.05 -3.61 -3.76
N GLU A 91 12.36 -2.97 -4.89
CA GLU A 91 11.35 -2.78 -5.94
C GLU A 91 10.99 -4.11 -6.65
N LYS A 92 11.95 -5.04 -6.75
CA LYS A 92 11.70 -6.42 -7.20
C LYS A 92 10.92 -7.22 -6.15
N VAL A 93 11.17 -7.01 -4.86
CA VAL A 93 10.43 -7.69 -3.77
C VAL A 93 9.02 -7.12 -3.63
N ARG A 94 8.80 -5.81 -3.74
CA ARG A 94 7.46 -5.17 -3.71
C ARG A 94 6.60 -5.53 -4.92
N LYS A 95 7.17 -5.66 -6.12
CA LYS A 95 6.43 -6.22 -7.27
C LYS A 95 6.05 -7.68 -7.05
N LYS A 96 6.86 -8.45 -6.31
CA LYS A 96 6.58 -9.83 -5.94
C LYS A 96 5.49 -9.91 -4.86
N ASP A 97 5.60 -9.15 -3.78
CA ASP A 97 4.61 -9.08 -2.69
C ASP A 97 3.26 -8.50 -3.11
N ARG A 98 3.25 -7.48 -3.99
CA ARG A 98 1.98 -6.98 -4.57
C ARG A 98 1.37 -8.01 -5.50
N LYS A 99 2.15 -8.69 -6.35
CA LYS A 99 1.62 -9.80 -7.16
C LYS A 99 1.10 -10.92 -6.28
N ASP A 100 1.80 -11.32 -5.23
CA ASP A 100 1.36 -12.42 -4.35
C ASP A 100 0.10 -12.04 -3.54
N LYS A 101 -0.02 -10.80 -3.04
CA LYS A 101 -1.28 -10.32 -2.41
C LYS A 101 -2.44 -10.19 -3.40
N LEU A 102 -2.17 -9.70 -4.61
CA LEU A 102 -3.19 -9.60 -5.66
C LEU A 102 -3.61 -11.02 -6.10
N TYR A 103 -2.68 -11.99 -6.12
CA TYR A 103 -2.94 -13.40 -6.38
C TYR A 103 -3.78 -14.05 -5.28
N HIS A 104 -3.54 -13.71 -4.02
CA HIS A 104 -4.41 -14.16 -2.93
C HIS A 104 -5.84 -13.62 -3.08
N ARG A 105 -6.01 -12.38 -3.54
CA ARG A 105 -7.33 -11.81 -3.81
C ARG A 105 -8.06 -12.51 -4.94
N ILE A 106 -7.41 -12.71 -6.09
CA ILE A 106 -8.04 -13.35 -7.25
C ILE A 106 -8.35 -14.83 -6.98
N ASN A 107 -7.49 -15.54 -6.24
CA ASN A 107 -7.79 -16.89 -5.76
C ASN A 107 -9.00 -16.91 -4.82
N ALA A 108 -9.08 -15.97 -3.88
CA ALA A 108 -10.22 -15.88 -2.98
C ALA A 108 -11.54 -15.63 -3.74
N TYR A 109 -11.52 -14.79 -4.79
CA TYR A 109 -12.70 -14.60 -5.65
C TYR A 109 -13.05 -15.88 -6.43
N TYR A 110 -12.05 -16.55 -7.01
CA TYR A 110 -12.26 -17.81 -7.71
C TYR A 110 -12.89 -18.88 -6.80
N GLU A 111 -12.29 -19.16 -5.64
CA GLU A 111 -12.79 -20.16 -4.68
C GLU A 111 -14.20 -19.82 -4.14
N THR A 112 -14.51 -18.52 -3.97
CA THR A 112 -15.81 -18.08 -3.47
C THR A 112 -16.91 -18.18 -4.54
N LEU A 113 -16.56 -17.91 -5.80
CA LEU A 113 -17.50 -17.75 -6.90
C LEU A 113 -17.66 -19.00 -7.76
N GLU A 114 -16.67 -19.91 -7.76
CA GLU A 114 -16.71 -21.19 -8.47
C GLU A 114 -18.00 -22.01 -8.18
N PRO A 115 -18.50 -22.13 -6.93
CA PRO A 115 -19.74 -22.86 -6.66
C PRO A 115 -20.98 -22.24 -7.31
N TRP A 116 -20.88 -20.99 -7.76
CA TRP A 116 -21.96 -20.22 -8.38
C TRP A 116 -21.89 -20.22 -9.91
N ARG A 117 -20.92 -20.92 -10.53
CA ARG A 117 -20.71 -21.02 -11.98
C ARG A 117 -21.97 -21.28 -12.81
N ASN A 118 -22.86 -22.13 -12.30
CA ASN A 118 -24.09 -22.53 -13.01
C ASN A 118 -25.31 -21.64 -12.68
N LYS A 119 -25.10 -20.53 -11.97
CA LYS A 119 -26.16 -19.58 -11.62
C LYS A 119 -26.01 -18.33 -12.48
N ASN A 120 -27.15 -17.70 -12.79
CA ASN A 120 -27.18 -16.41 -13.46
C ASN A 120 -26.74 -15.32 -12.46
N PHE A 121 -25.42 -15.21 -12.29
CA PHE A 121 -24.76 -14.36 -11.32
C PHE A 121 -23.75 -13.47 -12.04
N ASP A 122 -23.68 -12.22 -11.62
CA ASP A 122 -22.71 -11.27 -12.18
C ASP A 122 -21.37 -11.43 -11.44
N PHE A 123 -20.35 -11.90 -12.16
CA PHE A 123 -19.00 -12.07 -11.65
C PHE A 123 -18.12 -10.84 -11.93
N PHE A 124 -18.71 -9.65 -12.11
CA PHE A 124 -17.99 -8.40 -12.33
C PHE A 124 -16.82 -8.16 -11.37
N CYS A 125 -16.97 -8.49 -10.08
CA CYS A 125 -15.87 -8.35 -9.12
C CYS A 125 -14.67 -9.25 -9.45
N PHE A 126 -14.92 -10.45 -9.99
CA PHE A 126 -13.87 -11.36 -10.43
C PHE A 126 -13.22 -10.88 -11.73
N SER A 127 -14.01 -10.39 -12.68
CA SER A 127 -13.50 -9.88 -13.95
C SER A 127 -12.68 -8.59 -13.79
N GLU A 128 -13.09 -7.67 -12.89
CA GLU A 128 -12.30 -6.48 -12.56
C GLU A 128 -10.94 -6.82 -11.92
N GLU A 129 -10.90 -7.84 -11.07
CA GLU A 129 -9.64 -8.27 -10.45
C GLU A 129 -8.74 -9.01 -11.45
N LEU A 130 -9.30 -9.85 -12.33
CA LEU A 130 -8.58 -10.46 -13.46
C LEU A 130 -7.98 -9.40 -14.38
N ALA A 131 -8.75 -8.37 -14.72
CA ALA A 131 -8.36 -7.30 -15.64
C ALA A 131 -7.11 -6.52 -15.20
N LYS A 132 -6.73 -6.55 -13.92
CA LYS A 132 -5.51 -5.88 -13.41
C LYS A 132 -4.22 -6.52 -13.89
N TYR A 133 -4.28 -7.73 -14.45
CA TYR A 133 -3.11 -8.52 -14.87
C TYR A 133 -2.90 -8.60 -16.38
N PHE A 134 -3.85 -8.11 -17.17
CA PHE A 134 -3.81 -8.17 -18.63
C PHE A 134 -3.75 -6.77 -19.24
N ASP A 135 -3.50 -6.72 -20.55
CA ASP A 135 -3.50 -5.50 -21.35
C ASP A 135 -4.93 -4.95 -21.56
N ASP A 136 -5.04 -3.68 -21.99
CA ASP A 136 -6.32 -2.98 -22.12
C ASP A 136 -7.32 -3.66 -23.06
N LYS A 137 -6.85 -4.43 -24.05
CA LYS A 137 -7.70 -5.20 -24.96
C LYS A 137 -8.37 -6.36 -24.21
N THR A 138 -7.57 -7.18 -23.54
CA THR A 138 -8.06 -8.33 -22.76
C THR A 138 -8.90 -7.87 -21.56
N LYS A 139 -8.57 -6.71 -20.97
CA LYS A 139 -9.37 -6.10 -19.91
C LYS A 139 -10.80 -5.81 -20.35
N LYS A 140 -11.01 -5.26 -21.55
CA LYS A 140 -12.37 -5.02 -22.08
C LYS A 140 -13.12 -6.32 -22.27
N GLU A 141 -12.46 -7.33 -22.84
CA GLU A 141 -13.04 -8.66 -23.05
C GLU A 141 -13.48 -9.33 -21.74
N LEU A 142 -12.67 -9.22 -20.68
CA LEU A 142 -13.00 -9.73 -19.35
C LEU A 142 -14.23 -9.04 -18.74
N ILE A 143 -14.34 -7.71 -18.90
CA ILE A 143 -15.48 -6.95 -18.38
C ILE A 143 -16.77 -7.28 -19.15
N GLU A 144 -16.67 -7.42 -20.47
CA GLU A 144 -17.79 -7.76 -21.36
C GLU A 144 -18.34 -9.18 -21.12
N ASN A 145 -17.51 -10.09 -20.60
CA ASN A 145 -17.88 -11.46 -20.25
C ASN A 145 -17.97 -11.69 -18.73
N SER A 146 -18.34 -10.65 -17.98
CA SER A 146 -18.43 -10.69 -16.51
C SER A 146 -19.48 -11.66 -15.98
N ASP A 147 -20.44 -12.08 -16.79
CA ASP A 147 -21.48 -13.06 -16.49
C ASP A 147 -21.07 -14.50 -16.84
N ASN A 148 -19.96 -14.69 -17.58
CA ASN A 148 -19.52 -16.00 -18.04
C ASN A 148 -18.29 -16.49 -17.26
N PHE A 149 -18.56 -17.26 -16.19
CA PHE A 149 -17.51 -17.76 -15.32
C PHE A 149 -16.47 -18.64 -16.03
N ASP A 150 -16.87 -19.43 -17.03
CA ASP A 150 -15.95 -20.31 -17.76
C ASP A 150 -14.90 -19.51 -18.53
N ILE A 151 -15.31 -18.40 -19.15
CA ILE A 151 -14.38 -17.47 -19.83
C ILE A 151 -13.41 -16.87 -18.81
N LEU A 152 -13.91 -16.38 -17.67
CA LEU A 152 -13.07 -15.79 -16.62
C LEU A 152 -12.09 -16.82 -16.03
N GLU A 153 -12.52 -18.07 -15.86
CA GLU A 153 -11.68 -19.18 -15.40
C GLU A 153 -10.55 -19.48 -16.37
N GLU A 154 -10.78 -19.48 -17.69
CA GLU A 154 -9.69 -19.70 -18.64
C GLU A 154 -8.57 -18.66 -18.49
N TYR A 155 -8.94 -17.39 -18.30
CA TYR A 155 -7.98 -16.31 -18.08
C TYR A 155 -7.28 -16.45 -16.73
N TYR A 156 -8.01 -16.85 -15.70
CA TYR A 156 -7.44 -17.18 -14.40
C TYR A 156 -6.42 -18.34 -14.51
N LEU A 157 -6.77 -19.46 -15.13
CA LEU A 157 -5.88 -20.61 -15.34
C LEU A 157 -4.62 -20.22 -16.15
N LYS A 158 -4.77 -19.40 -17.20
CA LYS A 158 -3.64 -18.84 -17.98
C LYS A 158 -2.72 -17.95 -17.13
N LEU A 159 -3.28 -17.26 -16.12
CA LEU A 159 -2.52 -16.42 -15.20
C LEU A 159 -1.67 -17.28 -14.25
N ILE A 160 -2.26 -18.27 -13.59
CA ILE A 160 -1.57 -19.19 -12.66
C ILE A 160 -0.59 -20.13 -13.38
N SER A 161 -0.87 -20.57 -14.61
CA SER A 161 0.01 -21.50 -15.35
C SER A 161 1.28 -20.86 -15.95
N LYS A 162 1.35 -19.52 -15.99
CA LYS A 162 2.53 -18.75 -16.46
C LYS A 162 3.58 -18.52 -15.36
N LYS A 163 3.34 -19.03 -14.15
CA LYS A 163 4.26 -18.99 -13.01
C LYS A 163 4.99 -20.32 -12.88
#